data_AF-A0AAJ6K4A7-F1
#
_entry.id   AF-A0AAJ6K4A7-F1
#
_cell.length_a   1.000
_cell.length_b   1.000
_cell.length_c   1.000
_cell.angle_alpha   90.00
_cell.angle_beta   90.00
_cell.angle_gamma   90.00
#
_symmetry.space_group_name_H-M   'P 1'
#
loop_
_entity.id
_entity.type
_entity.pdbx_description
1 polymer ?
#
loop_
_entity_poly.entity_id
_entity_poly.type
_entity_poly.pdbx_seq_one_letter_code
_entity_poly.pdbx_strand_id
1 'polypeptide(L)'
;MNAGGRHAGDRSREGDALRRDPWGDDDDLDAAFGQDTASVRTRTGGERLRAGTLVVVGVVVVAAVLVLVLGVILGQVQRGVGGVFPQPDADGRRFVTAAAALPGVAAVDAPRTEKTSFAGYDVTAVVHAEPDLPATDRRALVTALSTASADSSGSGVRIWATLDLGAVRVGVSDSPETSQRRLELADGLAAIGGVLTVTCVFADATDGRSDAPAAQDVVVTTHGQGVGFAAVAAAAEAVGDDVFPGVQVRTRHP
;
A
#
# COMPACT_ATOMS: atom_id res chain seq x y z
N MET A 1 -32.84 36.09 70.67
CA MET A 1 -31.91 36.58 71.70
C MET A 1 -31.64 35.43 72.68
N ASN A 2 -30.35 35.08 72.85
CA ASN A 2 -29.62 34.31 73.90
C ASN A 2 -30.40 33.39 74.86
N ALA A 3 -29.91 32.23 75.31
CA ALA A 3 -28.56 31.64 75.44
C ALA A 3 -28.73 30.09 75.46
N GLY A 4 -27.78 29.20 75.16
CA GLY A 4 -26.40 29.11 75.65
C GLY A 4 -26.30 28.03 76.75
N GLY A 5 -25.51 26.97 76.53
CA GLY A 5 -25.22 25.98 77.58
C GLY A 5 -24.43 24.76 77.10
N ARG A 6 -23.09 24.85 77.12
CA ARG A 6 -22.13 23.75 76.95
C ARG A 6 -21.90 23.04 78.29
N HIS A 7 -21.73 21.73 78.28
CA HIS A 7 -20.90 21.01 79.27
C HIS A 7 -19.97 20.02 78.55
N ALA A 8 -18.72 20.01 79.00
CA ALA A 8 -17.60 19.21 78.51
C ALA A 8 -17.04 18.35 79.66
N GLY A 9 -16.36 17.26 79.30
CA GLY A 9 -15.63 16.34 80.19
C GLY A 9 -16.41 15.03 80.37
N ASP A 10 -15.87 13.84 80.11
CA ASP A 10 -14.58 13.33 80.55
C ASP A 10 -14.05 12.23 79.61
N ARG A 11 -12.72 12.09 79.54
CA ARG A 11 -11.99 11.07 78.77
C ARG A 11 -11.51 9.96 79.71
N SER A 12 -11.20 8.81 79.13
CA SER A 12 -10.15 7.85 79.54
C SER A 12 -10.62 6.54 80.20
N ARG A 13 -10.69 5.49 79.37
CA ARG A 13 -10.78 4.02 79.57
C ARG A 13 -11.66 3.55 78.40
N GLU A 14 -11.25 2.76 77.41
CA GLU A 14 -10.25 1.71 77.29
C GLU A 14 -9.45 1.87 75.99
N GLY A 15 -8.13 1.81 76.11
CA GLY A 15 -7.25 1.42 75.01
C GLY A 15 -7.07 -0.10 75.01
N ASP A 16 -6.63 -0.61 73.86
CA ASP A 16 -6.21 -1.99 73.58
C ASP A 16 -7.30 -3.06 73.49
N ALA A 17 -7.81 -3.30 72.26
CA ALA A 17 -8.23 -4.64 71.83
C ALA A 17 -8.58 -4.83 70.35
N LEU A 18 -8.66 -3.80 69.48
CA LEU A 18 -9.24 -4.00 68.13
C LEU A 18 -8.49 -3.29 66.99
N ARG A 19 -7.15 -3.35 66.98
CA ARG A 19 -6.36 -3.31 65.73
C ARG A 19 -6.12 -4.76 65.29
N ARG A 20 -7.02 -5.30 64.47
CA ARG A 20 -6.73 -6.46 63.61
C ARG A 20 -6.75 -5.97 62.17
N ASP A 21 -5.59 -6.06 61.54
CA ASP A 21 -5.37 -5.74 60.14
C ASP A 21 -5.95 -6.89 59.28
N PRO A 22 -6.79 -6.64 58.27
CA PRO A 22 -7.43 -7.69 57.47
C PRO A 22 -6.54 -8.41 56.45
N TRP A 23 -5.23 -8.14 56.44
CA TRP A 23 -4.32 -8.51 55.35
C TRP A 23 -3.10 -9.32 55.83
N GLY A 24 -3.33 -10.27 56.75
CA GLY A 24 -2.28 -11.01 57.45
C GLY A 24 -2.26 -12.52 57.22
N ASP A 25 -2.92 -13.05 56.18
CA ASP A 25 -2.98 -14.49 55.91
C ASP A 25 -2.33 -14.83 54.55
N ASP A 26 -1.02 -14.61 54.44
CA ASP A 26 -0.19 -15.22 53.39
C ASP A 26 0.29 -16.65 53.78
N ASP A 27 0.05 -17.08 55.03
CA ASP A 27 0.55 -18.36 55.57
C ASP A 27 -0.46 -19.53 55.51
N ASP A 28 -1.73 -19.30 55.12
CA ASP A 28 -2.76 -20.35 55.09
C ASP A 28 -2.79 -21.16 53.77
N LEU A 29 -2.10 -20.69 52.73
CA LEU A 29 -2.07 -21.34 51.41
C LEU A 29 -1.08 -22.52 51.35
N ASP A 30 0.00 -22.48 52.13
CA ASP A 30 1.03 -23.51 52.17
C ASP A 30 0.62 -24.74 53.00
N ALA A 31 -0.39 -24.60 53.87
CA ALA A 31 -0.93 -25.70 54.68
C ALA A 31 -1.99 -26.53 53.93
N ALA A 32 -2.69 -25.94 52.96
CA ALA A 32 -3.77 -26.59 52.21
C ALA A 32 -3.30 -27.41 51.01
N PHE A 33 -2.13 -27.08 50.44
CA PHE A 33 -1.59 -27.73 49.26
C PHE A 33 -0.11 -28.06 49.51
N GLY A 34 0.17 -29.28 49.99
CA GLY A 34 1.54 -29.73 50.27
C GLY A 34 2.54 -29.46 49.14
N GLN A 35 3.83 -29.49 49.48
CA GLN A 35 5.00 -29.04 48.69
C GLN A 35 5.18 -29.63 47.26
N ASP A 36 4.25 -30.45 46.77
CA ASP A 36 4.35 -31.19 45.52
C ASP A 36 3.50 -30.64 44.36
N THR A 37 2.97 -29.41 44.44
CA THR A 37 2.31 -28.76 43.28
C THR A 37 3.24 -27.87 42.45
N ALA A 38 4.54 -27.80 42.80
CA ALA A 38 5.54 -27.05 42.07
C ALA A 38 6.10 -27.82 40.86
N SER A 39 5.27 -28.15 39.87
CA SER A 39 5.78 -28.55 38.56
C SER A 39 4.89 -28.08 37.41
N VAL A 40 4.55 -26.79 37.40
CA VAL A 40 4.28 -26.12 36.13
C VAL A 40 5.63 -25.83 35.50
N ARG A 41 5.88 -26.33 34.28
CA ARG A 41 7.03 -25.91 33.46
C ARG A 41 7.00 -24.38 33.39
N THR A 42 7.84 -23.71 34.17
CA THR A 42 8.11 -22.30 33.99
C THR A 42 8.86 -22.20 32.66
N ARG A 43 8.16 -21.75 31.61
CA ARG A 43 8.82 -21.37 30.35
C ARG A 43 9.94 -20.41 30.70
N THR A 44 11.15 -20.76 30.29
CA THR A 44 12.37 -19.99 30.57
C THR A 44 12.24 -18.59 29.95
N GLY A 45 12.83 -17.58 30.59
CA GLY A 45 12.65 -16.15 30.23
C GLY A 45 12.91 -15.81 28.76
N GLY A 46 13.71 -16.62 28.05
CA GLY A 46 13.96 -16.47 26.61
C GLY A 46 12.76 -16.78 25.70
N GLU A 47 11.86 -17.70 26.11
CA GLU A 47 10.65 -18.02 25.34
C GLU A 47 9.54 -16.98 25.53
N ARG A 48 9.45 -16.38 26.72
CA ARG A 48 8.50 -15.28 27.00
C ARG A 48 8.86 -14.01 26.23
N LEU A 49 10.15 -13.72 26.06
CA LEU A 49 10.61 -12.59 25.25
C LEU A 49 10.29 -12.80 23.76
N ARG A 50 10.55 -13.99 23.19
CA ARG A 50 10.23 -14.25 21.77
C ARG A 50 8.73 -14.25 21.48
N ALA A 51 7.91 -14.79 22.38
CA ALA A 51 6.46 -14.74 22.24
C ALA A 51 5.90 -13.33 22.46
N GLY A 52 6.45 -12.59 23.44
CA GLY A 52 6.06 -11.21 23.72
C GLY A 52 6.36 -10.28 22.55
N THR A 53 7.53 -10.41 21.92
CA THR A 53 7.89 -9.60 20.74
C THR A 53 7.01 -9.95 19.54
N LEU A 54 6.70 -11.23 19.29
CA LEU A 54 5.80 -11.64 18.20
C LEU A 54 4.36 -11.12 18.39
N VAL A 55 3.86 -11.15 19.62
CA VAL A 55 2.51 -10.62 19.93
C VAL A 55 2.49 -9.10 19.81
N VAL A 56 3.51 -8.39 20.31
CA VAL A 56 3.60 -6.93 20.18
C VAL A 56 3.75 -6.50 18.72
N VAL A 57 4.58 -7.18 17.93
CA VAL A 57 4.70 -6.94 16.48
C VAL A 57 3.36 -7.21 15.78
N GLY A 58 2.68 -8.31 16.10
CA GLY A 58 1.36 -8.61 15.54
C GLY A 58 0.31 -7.55 15.87
N VAL A 59 0.27 -7.08 17.12
CA VAL A 59 -0.66 -6.02 17.55
C VAL A 59 -0.35 -4.69 16.86
N VAL A 60 0.93 -4.33 16.70
CA VAL A 60 1.34 -3.11 16.00
C VAL A 60 0.95 -3.17 14.53
N VAL A 61 1.12 -4.31 13.87
CA VAL A 61 0.69 -4.51 12.48
C VAL A 61 -0.82 -4.40 12.36
N VAL A 62 -1.58 -5.06 13.23
CA VAL A 62 -3.06 -4.99 13.22
C VAL A 62 -3.56 -3.58 13.51
N ALA A 63 -2.94 -2.87 14.46
CA ALA A 63 -3.28 -1.48 14.76
C ALA A 63 -2.96 -0.55 13.59
N ALA A 64 -1.81 -0.72 12.92
CA ALA A 64 -1.46 0.03 11.73
C ALA A 64 -2.45 -0.25 10.58
N VAL A 65 -2.84 -1.51 10.38
CA VAL A 65 -3.87 -1.89 9.39
C VAL A 65 -5.22 -1.28 9.75
N LEU A 66 -5.62 -1.29 11.02
CA LEU A 66 -6.88 -0.66 11.45
C LEU A 66 -6.84 0.85 11.24
N VAL A 67 -5.75 1.53 11.56
CA VAL A 67 -5.59 2.97 11.31
C VAL A 67 -5.62 3.26 9.81
N LEU A 68 -4.98 2.42 8.98
CA LEU A 68 -5.02 2.52 7.52
C LEU A 68 -6.46 2.35 7.00
N VAL A 69 -7.14 1.27 7.40
CA VAL A 69 -8.51 0.96 6.97
C VAL A 69 -9.49 2.03 7.45
N LEU A 70 -9.38 2.48 8.70
CA LEU A 70 -10.22 3.55 9.23
C LEU A 70 -9.93 4.89 8.56
N GLY A 71 -8.67 5.15 8.19
CA GLY A 71 -8.26 6.30 7.36
C GLY A 71 -8.87 6.24 5.96
N VAL A 72 -8.91 5.06 5.34
CA VAL A 72 -9.60 4.85 4.05
C VAL A 72 -11.10 5.09 4.20
N ILE A 73 -11.75 4.55 5.23
CA ILE A 73 -13.19 4.74 5.47
C ILE A 73 -13.52 6.21 5.76
N LEU A 74 -12.75 6.91 6.59
CA LEU A 74 -12.96 8.32 6.88
C LEU A 74 -12.70 9.20 5.66
N GLY A 75 -11.71 8.85 4.83
CA GLY A 75 -11.48 9.49 3.53
C GLY A 75 -12.60 9.24 2.52
N GLN A 76 -13.31 8.12 2.60
CA GLN A 76 -14.50 7.81 1.79
C GLN A 76 -15.75 8.52 2.33
N VAL A 77 -15.85 8.75 3.64
CA VAL A 77 -16.99 9.45 4.27
C VAL A 77 -16.89 10.98 4.11
N GLN A 78 -15.67 11.53 3.96
CA GLN A 78 -15.49 12.92 3.49
C GLN A 78 -15.76 13.11 1.99
N ARG A 79 -15.91 12.03 1.21
CA ARG A 79 -16.41 12.03 -0.19
C ARG A 79 -17.94 11.91 -0.24
N GLY A 80 -18.59 12.57 0.71
CA GLY A 80 -20.02 12.48 0.97
C GLY A 80 -20.91 13.03 -0.14
N VAL A 81 -22.16 12.56 -0.07
CA VAL A 81 -23.41 13.23 -0.42
C VAL A 81 -23.25 14.74 -0.64
N GLY A 82 -23.33 15.18 -1.91
CA GLY A 82 -23.48 16.59 -2.27
C GLY A 82 -22.41 17.16 -3.20
N GLY A 83 -22.45 16.78 -4.49
CA GLY A 83 -21.88 17.57 -5.60
C GLY A 83 -20.42 18.00 -5.47
N VAL A 84 -19.47 17.06 -5.55
CA VAL A 84 -18.04 17.38 -5.61
C VAL A 84 -17.63 17.48 -7.08
N PHE A 85 -17.33 18.70 -7.53
CA PHE A 85 -16.74 18.92 -8.85
C PHE A 85 -15.35 18.24 -8.91
N PRO A 86 -14.98 17.61 -10.05
CA PRO A 86 -13.66 17.01 -10.21
C PRO A 86 -12.54 18.02 -9.95
N GLN A 87 -11.48 17.61 -9.24
CA GLN A 87 -10.32 18.46 -8.92
C GLN A 87 -9.01 17.87 -9.50
N PRO A 88 -8.90 17.74 -10.84
CA PRO A 88 -7.80 17.00 -11.48
C PRO A 88 -6.41 17.53 -11.11
N ASP A 89 -6.24 18.85 -10.97
CA ASP A 89 -4.94 19.44 -10.60
C ASP A 89 -4.56 19.22 -9.13
N ALA A 90 -5.53 19.09 -8.23
CA ALA A 90 -5.27 18.77 -6.83
C ALA A 90 -4.94 17.28 -6.68
N ASP A 91 -5.74 16.43 -7.32
CA ASP A 91 -5.56 14.97 -7.33
C ASP A 91 -4.24 14.56 -8.00
N GLY A 92 -3.89 15.19 -9.12
CA GLY A 92 -2.60 15.01 -9.78
C GLY A 92 -1.41 15.40 -8.90
N ARG A 93 -1.48 16.52 -8.18
CA ARG A 93 -0.41 16.93 -7.24
C ARG A 93 -0.29 15.99 -6.05
N ARG A 94 -1.42 15.48 -5.55
CA ARG A 94 -1.43 14.47 -4.49
C ARG A 94 -0.75 13.19 -4.96
N PHE A 95 -1.07 12.71 -6.16
CA PHE A 95 -0.39 11.57 -6.77
C PHE A 95 1.12 11.82 -6.89
N VAL A 96 1.55 12.95 -7.47
CA VAL A 96 2.98 13.27 -7.63
C VAL A 96 3.72 13.29 -6.30
N THR A 97 3.11 13.88 -5.27
CA THR A 97 3.70 13.93 -3.92
C THR A 97 3.85 12.52 -3.33
N ALA A 98 2.84 11.66 -3.49
CA ALA A 98 2.88 10.29 -3.01
C ALA A 98 3.90 9.45 -3.80
N ALA A 99 3.91 9.55 -5.13
CA ALA A 99 4.81 8.81 -6.00
C ALA A 99 6.28 9.21 -5.78
N ALA A 100 6.57 10.50 -5.61
CA ALA A 100 7.92 10.99 -5.34
C ALA A 100 8.49 10.53 -3.97
N ALA A 101 7.64 10.08 -3.05
CA ALA A 101 8.05 9.55 -1.75
C ALA A 101 8.28 8.03 -1.77
N LEU A 102 8.03 7.35 -2.89
CA LEU A 102 8.19 5.90 -3.00
C LEU A 102 9.67 5.52 -3.18
N PRO A 103 10.14 4.43 -2.52
CA PRO A 103 11.46 3.88 -2.78
C PRO A 103 11.63 3.49 -4.26
N GLY A 104 12.81 3.79 -4.83
CA GLY A 104 13.13 3.47 -6.22
C GLY A 104 12.59 4.47 -7.24
N VAL A 105 12.01 5.60 -6.81
CA VAL A 105 11.63 6.72 -7.69
C VAL A 105 12.71 7.79 -7.67
N ALA A 106 13.24 8.12 -8.85
CA ALA A 106 14.23 9.19 -9.02
C ALA A 106 13.57 10.56 -9.24
N ALA A 107 12.50 10.61 -10.03
CA ALA A 107 11.77 11.85 -10.33
C ALA A 107 10.34 11.55 -10.77
N VAL A 108 9.47 12.55 -10.67
CA VAL A 108 8.11 12.51 -11.20
C VAL A 108 7.86 13.80 -11.98
N ASP A 109 7.46 13.65 -13.24
CA ASP A 109 7.11 14.78 -14.10
C ASP A 109 5.82 15.46 -13.63
N ALA A 110 5.65 16.72 -14.03
CA ALA A 110 4.40 17.43 -13.80
C ALA A 110 3.23 16.69 -14.47
N PRO A 111 2.10 16.49 -13.75
CA PRO A 111 0.97 15.76 -14.29
C PRO A 111 0.28 16.56 -15.39
N ARG A 112 -0.28 15.86 -16.38
CA ARG A 112 -1.08 16.44 -17.46
C ARG A 112 -2.53 16.00 -17.33
N THR A 113 -3.43 16.97 -17.45
CA THR A 113 -4.87 16.74 -17.32
C THR A 113 -5.53 16.75 -18.69
N GLU A 114 -6.31 15.73 -18.98
CA GLU A 114 -7.14 15.59 -20.18
C GLU A 114 -8.60 15.44 -19.77
N LYS A 115 -9.49 16.21 -20.40
CA LYS A 115 -10.93 16.09 -20.16
C LYS A 115 -11.51 14.99 -21.03
N THR A 116 -12.15 14.00 -20.41
CA THR A 116 -12.71 12.82 -21.11
C THR A 116 -14.24 12.88 -21.22
N SER A 117 -14.91 13.60 -20.31
CA SER A 117 -16.36 13.81 -20.39
C SER A 117 -16.78 15.10 -19.68
N PHE A 118 -18.09 15.35 -19.55
CA PHE A 118 -18.61 16.55 -18.89
C PHE A 118 -18.04 16.75 -17.47
N ALA A 119 -17.93 15.65 -16.71
CA ALA A 119 -17.40 15.61 -15.35
C ALA A 119 -16.28 14.56 -15.20
N GLY A 120 -15.61 14.18 -16.29
CA GLY A 120 -14.56 13.17 -16.33
C GLY A 120 -13.23 13.74 -16.76
N TYR A 121 -12.16 13.37 -16.06
CA TYR A 121 -10.78 13.76 -16.34
C TYR A 121 -9.84 12.56 -16.19
N ASP A 122 -8.93 12.43 -17.14
CA ASP A 122 -7.74 11.61 -17.00
C ASP A 122 -6.58 12.52 -16.61
N VAL A 123 -5.81 12.10 -15.62
CA VAL A 123 -4.56 12.76 -15.23
C VAL A 123 -3.43 11.78 -15.48
N THR A 124 -2.48 12.17 -16.31
CA THR A 124 -1.31 11.38 -16.64
C THR A 124 -0.05 11.92 -15.97
N ALA A 125 0.84 11.05 -15.52
CA ALA A 125 2.14 11.44 -14.99
C ALA A 125 3.23 10.45 -15.44
N VAL A 126 4.45 10.93 -15.63
CA VAL A 126 5.62 10.07 -15.87
C VAL A 126 6.41 9.97 -14.58
N VAL A 127 6.68 8.75 -14.13
CA VAL A 127 7.48 8.44 -12.95
C VAL A 127 8.77 7.81 -13.43
N HIS A 128 9.89 8.47 -13.19
CA HIS A 128 11.22 7.93 -13.52
C HIS A 128 11.74 7.13 -12.34
N ALA A 129 12.03 5.85 -12.57
CA ALA A 129 12.66 5.00 -11.58
C ALA A 129 14.16 5.32 -11.44
N GLU A 130 14.74 4.91 -10.31
CA GLU A 130 16.19 4.85 -10.16
C GLU A 130 16.79 3.91 -11.22
N PRO A 131 17.98 4.25 -11.75
CA PRO A 131 18.67 3.37 -12.69
C PRO A 131 19.00 2.03 -12.00
N ASP A 132 18.95 0.95 -12.77
CA ASP A 132 19.32 -0.41 -12.34
C ASP A 132 18.47 -0.98 -11.17
N LEU A 133 17.23 -0.49 -11.00
CA LEU A 133 16.31 -0.98 -9.99
C LEU A 133 16.07 -2.52 -10.13
N PRO A 134 16.33 -3.32 -9.07
CA PRO A 134 16.17 -4.77 -9.12
C PRO A 134 14.74 -5.20 -9.44
N ALA A 135 14.58 -6.35 -10.10
CA ALA A 135 13.26 -6.82 -10.54
C ALA A 135 12.22 -6.97 -9.41
N THR A 136 12.65 -7.38 -8.21
CA THR A 136 11.77 -7.44 -7.03
C THR A 136 11.27 -6.05 -6.64
N ASP A 137 12.15 -5.05 -6.68
CA ASP A 137 11.84 -3.67 -6.32
C ASP A 137 10.99 -3.00 -7.40
N ARG A 138 11.19 -3.34 -8.69
CA ARG A 138 10.29 -2.92 -9.78
C ARG A 138 8.85 -3.37 -9.55
N ARG A 139 8.64 -4.64 -9.17
CA ARG A 139 7.29 -5.16 -8.85
C ARG A 139 6.69 -4.45 -7.65
N ALA A 140 7.48 -4.24 -6.59
CA ALA A 140 7.01 -3.50 -5.42
C ALA A 140 6.62 -2.05 -5.77
N LEU A 141 7.42 -1.39 -6.60
CA LEU A 141 7.17 -0.03 -7.08
C LEU A 141 5.88 0.05 -7.93
N VAL A 142 5.66 -0.87 -8.86
CA VAL A 142 4.41 -0.91 -9.66
C VAL A 142 3.18 -1.07 -8.77
N THR A 143 3.23 -1.95 -7.77
CA THR A 143 2.13 -2.11 -6.80
C THR A 143 1.90 -0.82 -6.01
N ALA A 144 2.97 -0.20 -5.51
CA ALA A 144 2.86 1.04 -4.72
C ALA A 144 2.33 2.22 -5.55
N LEU A 145 2.76 2.35 -6.81
CA LEU A 145 2.24 3.35 -7.74
C LEU A 145 0.77 3.10 -8.05
N SER A 146 0.36 1.85 -8.22
CA SER A 146 -1.06 1.52 -8.45
C SER A 146 -1.94 1.89 -7.25
N THR A 147 -1.45 1.62 -6.02
CA THR A 147 -2.12 2.10 -4.80
C THR A 147 -2.20 3.64 -4.76
N ALA A 148 -1.10 4.35 -5.06
CA ALA A 148 -1.10 5.81 -5.10
C ALA A 148 -2.07 6.38 -6.15
N SER A 149 -2.17 5.73 -7.32
CA SER A 149 -3.14 6.07 -8.36
C SER A 149 -4.58 5.86 -7.88
N ALA A 150 -4.87 4.73 -7.22
CA ALA A 150 -6.19 4.45 -6.66
C ALA A 150 -6.58 5.45 -5.57
N ASP A 151 -5.65 5.79 -4.66
CA ASP A 151 -5.88 6.71 -3.55
C ASP A 151 -6.09 8.16 -4.00
N SER A 152 -5.49 8.52 -5.13
CA SER A 152 -5.57 9.86 -5.72
C SER A 152 -6.68 9.98 -6.78
N SER A 153 -7.26 8.86 -7.22
CA SER A 153 -8.42 8.85 -8.11
C SER A 153 -9.73 9.04 -7.33
N GLY A 154 -10.76 9.58 -7.99
CA GLY A 154 -12.06 9.81 -7.38
C GLY A 154 -12.82 10.97 -8.01
N SER A 155 -14.12 11.10 -7.73
CA SER A 155 -14.94 12.26 -8.14
C SER A 155 -14.83 12.62 -9.63
N GLY A 156 -14.73 11.61 -10.51
CA GLY A 156 -14.59 11.81 -11.96
C GLY A 156 -13.15 11.97 -12.47
N VAL A 157 -12.15 11.96 -11.59
CA VAL A 157 -10.72 11.97 -11.95
C VAL A 157 -10.15 10.56 -11.89
N ARG A 158 -9.43 10.14 -12.94
CA ARG A 158 -8.66 8.89 -12.99
C ARG A 158 -7.18 9.22 -13.18
N ILE A 159 -6.33 8.65 -12.33
CA ILE A 159 -4.88 8.81 -12.42
C ILE A 159 -4.28 7.64 -13.20
N TRP A 160 -3.45 7.96 -14.19
CA TRP A 160 -2.70 7.01 -15.01
C TRP A 160 -1.23 7.39 -14.99
N ALA A 161 -0.35 6.46 -14.63
CA ALA A 161 1.09 6.73 -14.59
C ALA A 161 1.82 5.95 -15.67
N THR A 162 2.91 6.52 -16.18
CA THR A 162 3.91 5.78 -16.96
C THR A 162 5.15 5.67 -16.11
N LEU A 163 5.51 4.44 -15.72
CA LEU A 163 6.78 4.15 -15.07
C LEU A 163 7.86 4.01 -16.15
N ASP A 164 8.86 4.88 -16.09
CA ASP A 164 10.04 4.87 -16.95
C ASP A 164 11.20 4.19 -16.23
N LEU A 165 11.59 3.02 -16.74
CA LEU A 165 12.72 2.20 -16.29
C LEU A 165 13.92 2.34 -17.25
N GLY A 166 13.94 3.37 -18.09
CA GLY A 166 14.97 3.61 -19.10
C GLY A 166 14.61 2.96 -20.44
N ALA A 167 15.10 1.74 -20.68
CA ALA A 167 14.79 1.02 -21.92
C ALA A 167 13.34 0.47 -21.96
N VAL A 168 12.70 0.40 -20.79
CA VAL A 168 11.36 -0.15 -20.63
C VAL A 168 10.44 0.92 -20.05
N ARG A 169 9.25 1.08 -20.64
CA ARG A 169 8.18 1.94 -20.12
C ARG A 169 6.92 1.13 -19.88
N VAL A 170 6.31 1.30 -18.71
CA VAL A 170 5.16 0.51 -18.26
C VAL A 170 4.04 1.43 -17.79
N GLY A 171 2.83 1.24 -18.31
CA GLY A 171 1.63 1.91 -17.82
C GLY A 171 1.18 1.35 -16.47
N VAL A 172 0.90 2.22 -15.51
CA VAL A 172 0.40 1.87 -14.18
C VAL A 172 -0.96 2.55 -13.97
N SER A 173 -1.98 1.74 -13.71
CA SER A 173 -3.35 2.16 -13.42
C SER A 173 -3.69 1.97 -11.95
N ASP A 174 -4.95 2.21 -11.56
CA ASP A 174 -5.48 1.86 -10.24
C ASP A 174 -5.73 0.35 -10.05
N SER A 175 -5.45 -0.48 -11.06
CA SER A 175 -5.45 -1.94 -10.98
C SER A 175 -4.02 -2.48 -10.80
N PRO A 176 -3.66 -2.99 -9.60
CA PRO A 176 -2.34 -3.58 -9.40
C PRO A 176 -2.14 -4.79 -10.30
N GLU A 177 -3.16 -5.61 -10.49
CA GLU A 177 -3.10 -6.84 -11.27
C GLU A 177 -2.80 -6.57 -12.74
N THR A 178 -3.51 -5.62 -13.36
CA THR A 178 -3.26 -5.23 -14.76
C THR A 178 -1.90 -4.57 -14.91
N SER A 179 -1.51 -3.72 -13.95
CA SER A 179 -0.21 -3.05 -13.98
C SER A 179 0.95 -4.05 -13.85
N GLN A 180 0.81 -5.09 -13.02
CA GLN A 180 1.78 -6.18 -12.91
C GLN A 180 1.86 -7.01 -14.20
N ARG A 181 0.73 -7.32 -14.85
CA ARG A 181 0.74 -8.00 -16.15
C ARG A 181 1.47 -7.20 -17.23
N ARG A 182 1.31 -5.87 -17.25
CA ARG A 182 2.08 -5.01 -18.17
C ARG A 182 3.57 -5.03 -17.86
N LEU A 183 3.95 -5.02 -16.59
CA LEU A 183 5.36 -5.13 -16.20
C LEU A 183 5.94 -6.49 -16.64
N GLU A 184 5.21 -7.58 -16.39
CA GLU A 184 5.61 -8.93 -16.81
C GLU A 184 5.75 -9.04 -18.34
N LEU A 185 4.78 -8.50 -19.08
CA LEU A 185 4.84 -8.40 -20.54
C LEU A 185 6.07 -7.61 -20.98
N ALA A 186 6.31 -6.45 -20.36
CA ALA A 186 7.43 -5.59 -20.72
C ALA A 186 8.79 -6.24 -20.44
N ASP A 187 8.95 -6.89 -19.28
CA ASP A 187 10.14 -7.66 -18.91
C ASP A 187 10.35 -8.85 -19.89
N GLY A 188 9.27 -9.56 -20.25
CA GLY A 188 9.31 -10.67 -21.22
C GLY A 188 9.73 -10.22 -22.62
N LEU A 189 9.20 -9.10 -23.09
CA LEU A 189 9.57 -8.50 -24.38
C LEU A 189 11.01 -7.98 -24.38
N ALA A 190 11.46 -7.38 -23.28
CA ALA A 190 12.82 -6.87 -23.16
C ALA A 190 13.87 -7.99 -23.12
N ALA A 191 13.48 -9.20 -22.71
CA ALA A 191 14.35 -10.38 -22.72
C ALA A 191 14.56 -10.98 -24.13
N ILE A 192 13.79 -10.56 -25.14
CA ILE A 192 13.94 -11.02 -26.52
C ILE A 192 15.26 -10.46 -27.09
N GLY A 193 16.11 -11.35 -27.59
CA GLY A 193 17.37 -10.96 -28.23
C GLY A 193 17.16 -9.99 -29.39
N GLY A 194 17.84 -8.85 -29.35
CA GLY A 194 17.76 -7.81 -30.40
C GLY A 194 16.72 -6.71 -30.15
N VAL A 195 15.97 -6.77 -29.05
CA VAL A 195 15.11 -5.67 -28.60
C VAL A 195 15.95 -4.56 -27.96
N LEU A 196 15.60 -3.30 -28.25
CA LEU A 196 16.26 -2.11 -27.75
C LEU A 196 15.45 -1.41 -26.68
N THR A 197 14.17 -1.19 -26.98
CA THR A 197 13.25 -0.54 -26.07
C THR A 197 11.88 -1.18 -26.16
N VAL A 198 11.19 -1.22 -25.03
CA VAL A 198 9.82 -1.73 -24.91
C VAL A 198 8.97 -0.63 -24.30
N THR A 199 7.81 -0.39 -24.91
CA THR A 199 6.78 0.48 -24.35
C THR A 199 5.51 -0.36 -24.21
N CYS A 200 5.01 -0.51 -23.00
CA CYS A 200 3.77 -1.21 -22.66
C CYS A 200 2.88 -0.25 -21.87
N VAL A 201 2.23 0.69 -22.57
CA VAL A 201 1.44 1.77 -21.95
C VAL A 201 0.00 1.73 -22.46
N PHE A 202 -0.81 2.71 -22.06
CA PHE A 202 -2.19 2.85 -22.54
C PHE A 202 -2.20 3.44 -23.94
N ALA A 203 -3.11 2.97 -24.79
CA ALA A 203 -3.38 3.66 -26.05
C ALA A 203 -4.00 5.03 -25.76
N ASP A 204 -3.58 6.04 -26.51
CA ASP A 204 -4.26 7.33 -26.51
C ASP A 204 -5.64 7.16 -27.15
N ALA A 205 -6.69 7.31 -26.35
CA ALA A 205 -8.07 7.16 -26.78
C ALA A 205 -8.87 8.42 -26.44
N THR A 206 -9.72 8.84 -27.37
CA THR A 206 -10.59 10.03 -27.21
C THR A 206 -11.62 9.87 -26.10
N ASP A 207 -12.00 8.63 -25.77
CA ASP A 207 -13.02 8.32 -24.76
C ASP A 207 -12.42 7.93 -23.39
N GLY A 208 -11.12 8.16 -23.20
CA GLY A 208 -10.38 7.88 -21.96
C GLY A 208 -9.58 6.58 -22.00
N ARG A 209 -8.62 6.47 -21.08
CA ARG A 209 -7.72 5.31 -20.98
C ARG A 209 -8.42 4.10 -20.34
N SER A 210 -7.91 2.90 -20.64
CA SER A 210 -8.52 1.63 -20.22
C SER A 210 -7.49 0.54 -19.95
N ASP A 211 -7.85 -0.36 -19.04
CA ASP A 211 -7.11 -1.57 -18.68
C ASP A 211 -7.44 -2.78 -19.59
N ALA A 212 -8.33 -2.63 -20.57
CA ALA A 212 -8.64 -3.68 -21.52
C ALA A 212 -7.43 -4.03 -22.41
N PRO A 213 -7.20 -5.32 -22.77
CA PRO A 213 -6.08 -5.72 -23.63
C PRO A 213 -6.01 -4.94 -24.95
N ALA A 214 -7.15 -4.72 -25.60
CA ALA A 214 -7.24 -3.99 -26.86
C ALA A 214 -6.98 -2.48 -26.73
N ALA A 215 -6.91 -1.95 -25.51
CA ALA A 215 -6.63 -0.54 -25.21
C ALA A 215 -5.18 -0.30 -24.76
N GLN A 216 -4.31 -1.30 -24.92
CA GLN A 216 -2.88 -1.16 -24.62
C GLN A 216 -2.11 -0.78 -25.87
N ASP A 217 -1.18 0.15 -25.73
CA ASP A 217 -0.17 0.44 -26.73
C ASP A 217 1.14 -0.29 -26.36
N VAL A 218 1.36 -1.41 -27.04
CA VAL A 218 2.58 -2.23 -26.87
C VAL A 218 3.46 -2.11 -28.10
N VAL A 219 4.64 -1.53 -27.92
CA VAL A 219 5.62 -1.28 -28.98
C VAL A 219 6.99 -1.82 -28.60
N VAL A 220 7.53 -2.68 -29.46
CA VAL A 220 8.89 -3.21 -29.40
C VAL A 220 9.72 -2.55 -30.48
N THR A 221 10.86 -1.98 -30.11
CA THR A 221 11.80 -1.38 -31.06
C THR A 221 13.04 -2.27 -31.18
N THR A 222 13.45 -2.61 -32.41
CA THR A 222 14.57 -3.54 -32.67
C THR A 222 15.46 -3.07 -33.84
N HIS A 223 16.77 -3.36 -33.74
CA HIS A 223 17.70 -3.23 -34.88
C HIS A 223 17.65 -4.40 -35.87
N GLY A 224 16.89 -5.47 -35.56
CA GLY A 224 16.75 -6.63 -36.44
C GLY A 224 16.37 -6.23 -37.86
N GLN A 225 16.92 -6.91 -38.86
CA GLN A 225 16.66 -6.67 -40.29
C GLN A 225 16.17 -7.96 -40.95
N GLY A 226 15.32 -7.85 -41.97
CA GLY A 226 14.83 -9.01 -42.73
C GLY A 226 14.29 -10.12 -41.82
N VAL A 227 14.90 -11.31 -41.89
CA VAL A 227 14.53 -12.46 -41.06
C VAL A 227 14.68 -12.23 -39.55
N GLY A 228 15.65 -11.39 -39.13
CA GLY A 228 15.83 -11.04 -37.72
C GLY A 228 14.71 -10.16 -37.19
N PHE A 229 14.22 -9.22 -38.00
CA PHE A 229 13.04 -8.42 -37.67
C PHE A 229 11.80 -9.32 -37.52
N ALA A 230 11.58 -10.21 -38.49
CA ALA A 230 10.45 -11.14 -38.46
C ALA A 230 10.50 -12.08 -37.25
N ALA A 231 11.70 -12.55 -36.86
CA ALA A 231 11.87 -13.39 -35.68
C ALA A 231 11.54 -12.64 -34.38
N VAL A 232 11.98 -11.39 -34.23
CA VAL A 232 11.63 -10.56 -33.07
C VAL A 232 10.12 -10.30 -33.02
N ALA A 233 9.51 -9.96 -34.16
CA ALA A 233 8.08 -9.69 -34.24
C ALA A 233 7.25 -10.93 -33.84
N ALA A 234 7.59 -12.11 -34.37
CA ALA A 234 6.89 -13.36 -34.03
C ALA A 234 7.07 -13.74 -32.55
N ALA A 235 8.27 -13.55 -31.99
CA ALA A 235 8.52 -13.79 -30.58
C ALA A 235 7.74 -12.81 -29.69
N ALA A 236 7.68 -11.54 -30.08
CA ALA A 236 6.97 -10.50 -29.35
C ALA A 236 5.45 -10.74 -29.33
N GLU A 237 4.89 -11.19 -30.45
CA GLU A 237 3.47 -11.60 -30.53
C GLU A 237 3.18 -12.80 -29.62
N ALA A 238 4.03 -13.83 -29.64
CA ALA A 238 3.88 -15.00 -28.78
C ALA A 238 3.92 -14.66 -27.28
N VAL A 239 4.82 -13.76 -26.86
CA VAL A 239 4.87 -13.26 -25.47
C VAL A 239 3.61 -12.47 -25.12
N GLY A 240 3.12 -11.64 -26.05
CA GLY A 240 1.87 -10.89 -25.88
C GLY A 240 0.67 -11.80 -25.64
N ASP A 241 0.51 -12.84 -26.47
CA ASP A 241 -0.58 -13.80 -26.38
C ASP A 241 -0.57 -14.63 -25.09
N ASP A 242 0.61 -14.95 -24.56
CA ASP A 242 0.77 -15.72 -23.33
C ASP A 242 0.45 -14.88 -22.07
N VAL A 243 1.05 -13.69 -21.97
CA VAL A 243 1.00 -12.86 -20.75
C VAL A 243 -0.27 -12.00 -20.68
N PHE A 244 -0.69 -11.42 -21.81
CA PHE A 244 -1.82 -10.51 -21.87
C PHE A 244 -2.72 -10.80 -23.08
N PRO A 245 -3.49 -11.92 -23.05
CA PRO A 245 -4.29 -12.35 -24.18
C PRO A 245 -5.19 -11.26 -24.77
N GLY A 246 -5.11 -11.07 -26.09
CA GLY A 246 -5.86 -10.05 -26.82
C GLY A 246 -5.16 -8.70 -26.92
N VAL A 247 -3.93 -8.56 -26.39
CA VAL A 247 -3.08 -7.39 -26.64
C VAL A 247 -2.50 -7.42 -28.06
N GLN A 248 -2.29 -6.25 -28.65
CA GLN A 248 -1.64 -6.11 -29.95
C GLN A 248 -0.21 -5.61 -29.76
N VAL A 249 0.78 -6.43 -30.13
CA VAL A 249 2.20 -6.07 -30.02
C VAL A 249 2.74 -5.61 -31.36
N ARG A 250 3.22 -4.36 -31.43
CA ARG A 250 3.77 -3.77 -32.64
C ARG A 250 5.29 -3.77 -32.58
N THR A 251 5.93 -4.35 -33.58
CA THR A 251 7.40 -4.28 -33.71
C THR A 251 7.77 -3.23 -34.76
N ARG A 252 8.76 -2.39 -34.46
CA ARG A 252 9.24 -1.34 -35.37
C ARG A 252 10.77 -1.18 -35.33
N HIS A 253 11.29 -0.49 -36.34
CA HIS A 253 12.65 0.02 -36.33
C HIS A 253 12.77 1.28 -35.45
N PRO A 254 14.00 1.64 -35.00
CA PRO A 254 14.27 2.88 -34.29
C PRO A 254 13.87 4.13 -35.07
#